data_AF-A0A7W6TV22-F1
#
_entry.id   AF-A0A7W6TV22-F1
#
_cell.length_a   1.000
_cell.length_b   1.000
_cell.length_c   1.000
_cell.angle_alpha   90.00
_cell.angle_beta   90.00
_cell.angle_gamma   90.00
#
_symmetry.space_group_name_H-M   'P 1'
#
loop_
_entity.id
_entity.type
_entity.pdbx_description
1 polymer ?
#
loop_
_entity_poly.entity_id
_entity_poly.type
_entity_poly.pdbx_seq_one_letter_code
_entity_poly.pdbx_strand_id
1 'polypeptide(L)' 'MNEDQFNTSLRKFLKQVGVTSQREIEKAVRDAIAAGRIKGHEKLKTKMVLTIDGVGLVHEVDDVIELG' A
#
# COMPACT_ATOMS: atom_id res chain seq x y z
N MET A 1 -27.75 -5.82 -7.25
CA MET A 1 -26.36 -5.47 -7.61
C MET A 1 -25.85 -6.55 -8.55
N ASN A 2 -25.14 -6.22 -9.63
CA ASN A 2 -24.47 -7.25 -10.43
C ASN A 2 -23.15 -7.59 -9.72
N GLU A 3 -23.13 -8.74 -9.04
CA GLU A 3 -21.99 -9.18 -8.22
C GLU A 3 -20.72 -9.38 -9.06
N ASP A 4 -20.85 -9.89 -10.29
CA ASP A 4 -19.70 -10.09 -11.18
C ASP A 4 -19.05 -8.77 -11.60
N GLN A 5 -19.87 -7.76 -11.94
CA GLN A 5 -19.38 -6.42 -12.26
C GLN A 5 -18.73 -5.77 -11.03
N PHE A 6 -19.39 -5.86 -9.86
CA PHE A 6 -18.85 -5.35 -8.61
C PHE A 6 -17.49 -5.99 -8.28
N ASN A 7 -17.41 -7.33 -8.24
CA ASN A 7 -16.19 -8.07 -7.93
C ASN A 7 -15.07 -7.82 -8.94
N THR A 8 -15.40 -7.65 -10.22
CA THR A 8 -14.41 -7.31 -11.25
C THR A 8 -13.86 -5.90 -11.05
N SER A 9 -14.73 -4.92 -10.80
CA SER A 9 -14.32 -3.54 -10.54
C SER A 9 -13.47 -3.42 -9.26
N LEU A 10 -13.87 -4.09 -8.18
CA LEU A 10 -13.15 -4.13 -6.92
C LEU A 10 -11.76 -4.76 -7.08
N ARG A 11 -11.66 -5.92 -7.74
CA ARG A 11 -10.36 -6.56 -8.02
C ARG A 11 -9.45 -5.67 -8.87
N LYS A 12 -10.00 -4.98 -9.87
CA LYS A 12 -9.23 -4.04 -10.70
C LYS A 12 -8.66 -2.90 -9.84
N PHE A 13 -9.47 -2.32 -8.96
CA PHE A 13 -9.03 -1.28 -8.03
C PHE A 13 -7.92 -1.79 -7.09
N LEU A 14 -8.14 -2.90 -6.39
CA LEU A 14 -7.15 -3.46 -5.46
C LEU A 14 -5.83 -3.82 -6.16
N LYS A 15 -5.89 -4.34 -7.39
CA LYS A 15 -4.69 -4.59 -8.20
C LYS A 15 -3.93 -3.31 -8.53
N GLN A 16 -4.64 -2.24 -8.91
CA GLN A 16 -4.01 -0.95 -9.18
C GLN A 16 -3.35 -0.39 -7.92
N VAL A 17 -4.05 -0.42 -6.78
CA VAL A 17 -3.52 0.03 -5.47
C VAL A 17 -2.25 -0.75 -5.12
N GLY A 18 -2.26 -2.08 -5.20
CA GLY A 18 -1.11 -2.91 -4.88
C GLY A 18 0.12 -2.59 -5.73
N VAL A 19 -0.03 -2.56 -7.06
CA VAL A 19 1.08 -2.33 -7.99
C VAL A 19 1.64 -0.91 -7.86
N THR A 20 0.77 0.10 -7.71
CA THR A 20 1.22 1.49 -7.57
C THR A 20 1.89 1.74 -6.22
N SER A 21 1.30 1.26 -5.12
CA SER A 21 1.87 1.41 -3.78
C SER A 21 3.22 0.73 -3.66
N GLN A 22 3.38 -0.49 -4.21
CA GLN A 22 4.66 -1.18 -4.21
C GLN A 22 5.76 -0.34 -4.87
N ARG A 23 5.49 0.20 -6.08
CA ARG A 23 6.47 1.01 -6.80
C ARG A 23 6.87 2.27 -6.03
N GLU A 24 5.90 2.96 -5.43
CA GLU A 24 6.17 4.16 -4.64
C GLU A 24 6.97 3.84 -3.37
N ILE A 25 6.64 2.74 -2.69
CA ILE A 25 7.39 2.26 -1.50
C ILE A 25 8.82 1.94 -1.88
N GLU A 26 9.05 1.14 -2.93
CA GLU A 26 10.40 0.76 -3.39
C GLU A 26 11.24 2.00 -3.74
N LYS A 27 10.64 2.96 -4.44
CA LYS A 27 11.31 4.22 -4.78
C LYS A 27 11.66 5.02 -3.53
N ALA A 28 10.71 5.20 -2.61
CA ALA A 28 10.93 5.95 -1.39
C ALA A 28 12.02 5.32 -0.50
N VAL A 29 12.04 3.98 -0.40
CA VAL A 29 13.08 3.23 0.32
C VAL A 29 14.44 3.44 -0.35
N ARG A 30 14.53 3.30 -1.67
CA ARG A 30 15.79 3.50 -2.41
C ARG A 30 16.32 4.91 -2.25
N ASP A 31 15.46 5.92 -2.34
CA ASP A 31 15.82 7.33 -2.17
C ASP A 31 16.26 7.61 -0.72
N ALA A 32 15.66 6.96 0.27
CA ALA A 32 16.05 7.09 1.67
C ALA A 32 17.42 6.45 1.95
N ILE A 33 17.72 5.29 1.35
CA ILE A 33 19.05 4.65 1.43
C ILE A 33 20.10 5.54 0.77
N ALA A 34 19.84 6.04 -0.45
CA ALA A 34 20.76 6.90 -1.19
C ALA A 34 21.05 8.22 -0.44
N ALA A 35 20.06 8.76 0.27
CA ALA A 35 20.20 9.94 1.12
C ALA A 35 20.84 9.64 2.50
N GLY A 36 21.17 8.39 2.81
CA GLY A 36 21.74 7.98 4.10
C GLY A 36 20.77 8.07 5.28
N ARG A 37 19.46 8.20 5.03
CA ARG A 37 18.43 8.30 6.08
C ARG A 37 18.15 6.95 6.75
N ILE A 38 18.29 5.86 6.01
CA ILE A 38 18.15 4.49 6.48
C ILE A 38 19.29 3.64 5.94
N LYS A 39 19.63 2.56 6.64
CA LYS A 39 20.78 1.70 6.27
C LYS A 39 20.40 0.47 5.43
N GLY A 40 19.13 0.29 5.09
CA GLY A 40 18.66 -0.80 4.23
C GLY A 40 18.54 -2.19 4.90
N HIS A 41 18.61 -2.26 6.22
CA HIS A 41 18.41 -3.49 7.01
C HIS A 41 17.48 -3.23 8.21
N GLU A 42 16.68 -2.18 8.10
CA GLU A 42 15.81 -1.70 9.17
C GLU A 42 14.38 -2.23 8.97
N LYS A 43 13.63 -2.24 10.06
CA LYS A 43 12.20 -2.54 10.07
C LYS A 43 11.40 -1.26 9.93
N LEU A 44 10.67 -1.11 8.83
CA LEU A 44 9.86 0.07 8.55
C LEU A 44 8.41 -0.19 8.97
N LYS A 45 7.98 0.47 10.04
CA LYS A 45 6.55 0.52 10.41
C LYS A 45 5.77 1.19 9.29
N THR A 46 4.74 0.53 8.81
CA THR A 46 3.93 0.96 7.66
C THR A 46 2.46 0.89 8.03
N LYS A 47 1.69 1.87 7.58
CA LYS A 47 0.24 1.95 7.73
C LYS A 47 -0.40 2.26 6.39
N MET A 48 -1.47 1.55 6.05
CA MET A 48 -2.37 1.86 4.94
C MET A 48 -3.78 2.12 5.46
N VAL A 49 -4.45 3.14 4.93
CA VAL A 49 -5.84 3.48 5.25
C VAL A 49 -6.66 3.41 3.97
N LEU A 50 -7.70 2.56 3.96
CA LEU A 50 -8.68 2.46 2.88
C LEU A 50 -9.99 3.10 3.33
N THR A 51 -10.39 4.15 2.63
CA THR A 51 -11.65 4.87 2.88
C THR A 51 -12.62 4.71 1.72
N ILE A 52 -13.89 4.46 2.02
CA ILE A 52 -15.01 4.50 1.06
C ILE A 52 -16.13 5.35 1.65
N ASP A 53 -16.12 6.65 1.32
CA ASP A 53 -17.04 7.65 1.88
C ASP A 53 -18.52 7.25 1.72
N GLY A 54 -18.88 6.74 0.54
CA GLY A 54 -20.27 6.39 0.20
C GLY A 54 -20.86 5.25 1.04
N VAL A 55 -20.03 4.47 1.74
CA VAL A 55 -20.48 3.40 2.65
C VAL A 55 -19.92 3.57 4.07
N GLY A 56 -19.27 4.70 4.36
CA GLY A 56 -18.69 4.99 5.67
C GLY A 56 -17.59 4.02 6.09
N LEU A 57 -16.89 3.37 5.15
CA LEU A 57 -15.82 2.45 5.47
C LEU A 57 -14.52 3.23 5.72
N VAL A 58 -13.88 2.97 6.86
CA VAL A 58 -12.48 3.28 7.12
C VAL A 58 -11.82 2.01 7.63
N HIS A 59 -10.86 1.49 6.88
CA HIS A 59 -10.13 0.28 7.24
C HIS A 59 -8.63 0.57 7.27
N GLU A 60 -8.01 0.29 8.42
CA GLU A 60 -6.57 0.47 8.61
C GLU A 60 -5.85 -0.89 8.59
N VAL A 61 -4.71 -0.93 7.93
CA VAL A 61 -3.79 -2.06 7.90
C VAL A 61 -2.42 -1.57 8.37
N ASP A 62 -1.96 -2.11 9.48
CA ASP A 62 -0.64 -1.84 10.06
C ASP A 62 0.26 -3.06 9.89
N ASP A 63 1.48 -2.82 9.42
CA ASP A 63 2.49 -3.88 9.27
C ASP A 63 3.91 -3.33 9.38
N VAL A 64 4.89 -4.23 9.31
CA VAL A 64 6.32 -3.92 9.33
C VAL A 64 6.97 -4.49 8.06
N ILE A 65 7.59 -3.62 7.28
CA ILE A 65 8.38 -4.02 6.12
C ILE A 65 9.83 -4.25 6.57
N GLU A 66 10.33 -5.47 6.36
CA GLU A 66 11.73 -5.82 6.61
C GLU A 66 12.55 -5.59 5.33
N LEU A 67 13.62 -4.79 5.42
CA LEU A 67 14.47 -4.45 4.28
C LEU A 67 15.66 -5.41 4.06
N GLY A 68 15.88 -6.34 4.99
CA GLY A 68 16.96 -7.33 4.98
C GLY A 68 17.01 -8.12 6.28
#